data_AF-A0A353SUW8-F1
#
_entry.id   AF-A0A353SUW8-F1
#
_cell.length_a   1.000
_cell.length_b   1.000
_cell.length_c   1.000
_cell.angle_alpha   90.00
_cell.angle_beta   90.00
_cell.angle_gamma   90.00
#
_symmetry.space_group_name_H-M   'P 1'
#
loop_
_entity.id
_entity.type
_entity.pdbx_description
1 polymer ?
#
loop_
_entity_poly.entity_id
_entity_poly.type
_entity_poly.pdbx_seq_one_letter_code
_entity_poly.pdbx_strand_id
1 'polypeptide(L)'
;MIRKVWDNVEEGALCLLLFFMVTITFVTVVTRYVFDLPLSYIDQLVPNLFVWVTFLGASAAVKRHAHLGLSLLYDMAPAGARAVLDALILLGCGAFFLGTAVYGAKIVSMQMENRLMTSLGYPSWFVGLAVPVGSVLFVVRAVEAWARHRRGA
;
A
#
# COMPACT_ATOMS: atom_id res chain seq x y z
N MET A 1 13.60 -15.25 -15.81
CA MET A 1 12.33 -14.70 -16.32
C MET A 1 11.21 -14.73 -15.27
N ILE A 2 10.95 -15.88 -14.61
CA ILE A 2 9.92 -16.04 -13.57
C ILE A 2 10.04 -15.06 -12.39
N ARG A 3 11.24 -14.87 -11.82
CA ARG A 3 11.46 -13.86 -10.74
C ARG A 3 11.11 -12.43 -11.16
N LYS A 4 11.37 -12.06 -12.42
CA LYS A 4 11.13 -10.71 -12.95
C LYS A 4 9.64 -10.44 -13.17
N VAL A 5 8.86 -11.48 -13.50
CA VAL A 5 7.40 -11.38 -13.61
C VAL A 5 6.78 -11.21 -12.22
N TRP A 6 7.14 -12.07 -11.26
CA TRP A 6 6.70 -11.95 -9.86
C TRP A 6 7.07 -10.61 -9.23
N ASP A 7 8.23 -10.06 -9.57
CA ASP A 7 8.65 -8.74 -9.10
C ASP A 7 7.78 -7.59 -9.61
N ASN A 8 7.18 -7.72 -10.78
CA ASN A 8 6.49 -6.62 -11.45
C ASN A 8 4.95 -6.75 -11.44
N VAL A 9 4.41 -7.88 -10.98
CA VAL A 9 2.96 -8.07 -10.85
C VAL A 9 2.35 -7.04 -9.89
N GLU A 10 3.02 -6.73 -8.77
CA GLU A 10 2.56 -5.71 -7.82
C GLU A 10 2.51 -4.32 -8.46
N GLU A 11 3.54 -3.94 -9.24
CA GLU A 11 3.57 -2.66 -9.96
C GLU A 11 2.50 -2.61 -11.05
N GLY A 12 2.26 -3.72 -11.75
CA GLY A 12 1.18 -3.82 -12.75
C GLY A 12 -0.21 -3.67 -12.12
N ALA A 13 -0.46 -4.36 -11.00
CA ALA A 13 -1.71 -4.26 -10.26
C ALA A 13 -1.92 -2.84 -9.71
N LEU A 14 -0.86 -2.22 -9.17
CA LEU A 14 -0.87 -0.84 -8.69
C LEU A 14 -1.24 0.14 -9.82
N CYS A 15 -0.55 0.05 -10.97
CA CYS A 15 -0.82 0.91 -12.12
C CYS A 15 -2.27 0.78 -12.61
N LEU A 16 -2.77 -0.46 -12.69
CA LEU A 16 -4.14 -0.73 -13.12
C LEU A 16 -5.17 -0.15 -12.13
N LEU A 17 -4.99 -0.40 -10.83
CA LEU A 17 -5.86 0.14 -9.78
C LEU A 17 -5.85 1.66 -9.75
N LEU A 18 -4.67 2.28 -9.90
CA LEU A 18 -4.51 3.72 -9.93
C LEU A 18 -5.16 4.34 -11.18
N PHE A 19 -5.02 3.70 -12.35
CA PHE A 19 -5.70 4.12 -13.57
C PHE A 19 -7.23 4.13 -13.40
N PHE A 20 -7.79 3.06 -12.82
CA PHE A 20 -9.24 3.00 -12.54
C PHE A 20 -9.66 4.06 -11.53
N MET A 21 -8.93 4.22 -10.42
CA MET A 21 -9.24 5.22 -9.40
C MET A 21 -9.26 6.63 -10.00
N VAL A 22 -8.23 7.01 -10.76
CA VAL A 22 -8.14 8.33 -11.42
C VAL A 22 -9.29 8.54 -12.40
N THR A 23 -9.58 7.54 -13.24
CA THR A 23 -10.68 7.61 -14.21
C THR A 23 -12.02 7.79 -13.51
N ILE A 24 -12.28 7.03 -12.46
CA ILE A 24 -13.51 7.13 -11.66
C ILE A 24 -13.61 8.52 -11.01
N THR A 25 -12.55 9.00 -10.37
CA THR A 25 -12.54 10.34 -9.75
C THR A 25 -12.77 11.43 -10.79
N PHE A 26 -12.17 11.31 -11.98
CA PHE A 26 -12.39 12.26 -13.07
C PHE A 26 -13.85 12.29 -13.52
N VAL A 27 -14.46 11.11 -13.73
CA VAL A 27 -15.89 11.00 -14.07
C VAL A 27 -16.75 11.64 -12.98
N THR A 28 -16.47 11.40 -11.70
CA THR A 28 -17.22 12.01 -10.59
C THR A 28 -17.16 13.54 -10.62
N VAL A 29 -15.99 14.11 -10.89
CA VAL A 29 -15.81 15.56 -11.02
C VAL A 29 -16.64 16.09 -12.19
N VAL A 30 -16.55 15.46 -13.36
CA VAL A 30 -17.32 15.86 -14.55
C VAL A 30 -18.83 15.77 -14.29
N THR A 31 -19.33 14.65 -13.77
CA THR A 31 -20.77 14.48 -13.51
C THR A 31 -21.27 15.45 -12.44
N ARG A 32 -20.47 15.74 -11.42
CA ARG A 32 -20.85 16.67 -10.34
C ARG A 32 -20.91 18.11 -10.83
N TYR A 33 -19.94 18.58 -11.62
CA TYR A 33 -19.85 19.99 -12.00
C TYR A 33 -20.51 20.32 -13.34
N VAL A 34 -20.60 19.37 -14.28
CA VAL A 34 -21.19 19.59 -15.61
C VAL A 34 -22.64 19.14 -15.67
N PHE A 35 -22.95 18.00 -15.05
CA PHE A 35 -24.27 17.37 -15.15
C PHE A 35 -25.14 17.58 -13.91
N ASP A 36 -24.62 18.24 -12.87
CA ASP A 36 -25.28 18.48 -11.57
C ASP A 36 -25.89 17.21 -10.94
N LEU A 37 -25.31 16.04 -11.25
CA LEU A 37 -25.77 14.72 -10.82
C LEU A 37 -24.71 14.07 -9.94
N PRO A 38 -24.77 14.22 -8.60
CA PRO A 38 -23.79 13.63 -7.71
C PRO A 38 -23.97 12.10 -7.65
N LEU A 39 -22.94 11.37 -8.08
CA LEU A 39 -22.89 9.90 -7.98
C LEU A 39 -22.45 9.48 -6.57
N SER A 40 -23.38 9.53 -5.59
CA SER A 40 -23.11 9.25 -4.17
C SER A 40 -22.53 7.85 -3.89
N TYR A 41 -22.77 6.89 -4.77
CA TYR A 41 -22.21 5.54 -4.69
C TYR A 41 -20.69 5.50 -4.91
N ILE A 42 -20.17 6.43 -5.73
CA ILE A 42 -18.74 6.48 -6.07
C ILE A 42 -17.90 7.07 -4.94
N ASP A 43 -18.50 7.92 -4.10
CA ASP A 43 -17.84 8.55 -2.95
C ASP A 43 -17.27 7.50 -1.96
N GLN A 44 -17.81 6.29 -1.93
CA GLN A 44 -17.28 5.17 -1.12
C GLN A 44 -16.30 4.28 -1.89
N LEU A 45 -16.46 4.15 -3.21
CA LEU A 45 -15.61 3.30 -4.04
C LEU A 45 -14.18 3.86 -4.16
N VAL A 46 -14.04 5.18 -4.30
CA VAL A 46 -12.73 5.83 -4.45
C VAL A 46 -11.84 5.62 -3.21
N PRO A 47 -12.30 5.87 -1.96
CA PRO A 47 -11.52 5.52 -0.77
C PRO A 47 -11.17 4.04 -0.68
N ASN A 48 -12.05 3.14 -1.12
CA ASN A 48 -11.80 1.71 -1.07
C ASN A 48 -10.70 1.28 -2.05
N LEU A 49 -10.66 1.86 -3.25
CA LEU A 49 -9.55 1.70 -4.19
C LEU A 49 -8.27 2.35 -3.66
N PHE A 50 -8.38 3.49 -2.99
CA PHE A 50 -7.25 4.20 -2.42
C PHE A 50 -6.51 3.38 -1.36
N VAL A 51 -7.22 2.62 -0.52
CA VAL A 51 -6.59 1.71 0.45
C VAL A 51 -5.71 0.68 -0.28
N TRP A 52 -6.24 0.01 -1.31
CA TRP A 52 -5.48 -0.94 -2.11
C TRP A 52 -4.24 -0.31 -2.76
N VAL A 53 -4.40 0.86 -3.38
CA VAL A 53 -3.31 1.61 -4.01
C VAL A 53 -2.25 2.03 -3.00
N THR A 54 -2.63 2.48 -1.81
CA THR A 54 -1.69 2.94 -0.77
C THR A 54 -0.80 1.79 -0.30
N PHE A 55 -1.40 0.64 -0.04
CA PHE A 55 -0.68 -0.53 0.47
C PHE A 55 0.21 -1.19 -0.59
N LEU A 56 -0.28 -1.33 -1.83
CA LEU A 56 0.54 -1.81 -2.95
C LEU A 56 1.65 -0.80 -3.32
N GLY A 57 1.34 0.49 -3.24
CA GLY A 57 2.28 1.59 -3.46
C GLY A 57 3.41 1.60 -2.43
N ALA A 58 3.10 1.35 -1.16
CA ALA A 58 4.11 1.23 -0.11
C ALA A 58 5.08 0.07 -0.37
N SER A 59 4.57 -1.10 -0.78
CA SER A 59 5.41 -2.26 -1.17
C SER A 59 6.32 -1.92 -2.36
N ALA A 60 5.77 -1.29 -3.39
CA ALA A 60 6.53 -0.88 -4.58
C ALA A 60 7.58 0.20 -4.27
N ALA A 61 7.31 1.11 -3.34
CA ALA A 61 8.25 2.15 -2.92
C ALA A 61 9.50 1.56 -2.25
N VAL A 62 9.33 0.56 -1.38
CA VAL A 62 10.45 -0.17 -0.74
C VAL A 62 11.35 -0.84 -1.78
N LYS A 63 10.75 -1.44 -2.81
CA LYS A 63 11.50 -2.09 -3.90
C LYS A 63 12.42 -1.13 -4.64
N ARG A 64 12.00 0.13 -4.80
CA ARG A 64 12.80 1.16 -5.49
C ARG A 64 13.88 1.80 -4.61
N HIS A 65 14.12 1.29 -3.40
CA HIS A 65 15.07 1.86 -2.44
C HIS A 65 14.83 3.36 -2.19
N ALA A 66 13.58 3.82 -2.33
CA ALA A 66 13.22 5.14 -1.86
C ALA A 66 13.35 5.07 -0.33
N HIS A 67 14.37 5.72 0.24
CA HIS A 67 14.47 5.89 1.69
C HIS A 67 13.14 6.49 2.15
N LEU A 68 12.35 5.68 2.86
CA LEU A 68 10.91 5.90 3.08
C LEU A 68 10.59 7.15 3.90
N GLY A 69 11.60 7.86 4.37
CA GLY A 69 11.46 9.20 4.88
C GLY A 69 12.84 9.73 5.12
N LEU A 70 13.02 10.99 4.75
CA LEU A 70 14.15 11.81 5.17
C LEU A 70 15.44 11.68 4.35
N SER A 71 15.34 11.57 3.03
CA SER A 71 16.50 11.72 2.12
C SER A 71 17.34 12.95 2.48
N LEU A 72 16.70 14.09 2.80
CA LEU A 72 17.38 15.31 3.24
C LEU A 72 18.23 15.13 4.51
N LEU A 73 17.71 14.52 5.59
CA LEU A 73 18.51 14.32 6.81
C LEU A 73 19.50 13.17 6.64
N TYR A 74 19.16 12.15 5.84
CA TYR A 74 20.04 11.02 5.52
C TYR A 74 21.27 11.48 4.74
N ASP A 75 21.06 12.34 3.73
CA ASP A 75 22.12 12.90 2.90
C ASP A 75 23.05 13.81 3.71
N MET A 76 22.50 14.56 4.68
CA MET A 76 23.25 15.41 5.60
C MET A 76 23.93 14.65 6.75
N ALA A 77 23.58 13.39 7.02
CA ALA A 77 24.11 12.63 8.14
C ALA A 77 25.50 12.02 7.85
N PRO A 78 26.42 12.00 8.83
CA PRO A 78 27.72 11.31 8.71
C PRO A 78 27.55 9.79 8.60
N ALA A 79 28.52 9.11 8.00
CA ALA A 79 28.42 7.68 7.64
C ALA A 79 28.01 6.75 8.80
N GLY A 80 28.44 7.03 10.03
CA GLY A 80 28.05 6.26 11.21
C GLY A 80 26.58 6.44 11.62
N ALA A 81 25.99 7.62 11.38
CA ALA A 81 24.59 7.91 11.67
C ALA A 81 23.65 7.30 10.62
N ARG A 82 24.09 7.17 9.36
CA ARG A 82 23.30 6.54 8.28
C ARG A 82 22.95 5.09 8.60
N ALA A 83 23.91 4.31 9.11
CA ALA A 83 23.66 2.92 9.51
C ALA A 83 22.62 2.79 10.63
N VAL A 84 22.62 3.73 11.59
CA VAL A 84 21.63 3.77 12.68
C VAL A 84 20.26 4.18 12.14
N LEU A 85 20.19 5.19 11.26
CA LEU A 85 18.96 5.62 10.61
C LEU A 85 18.33 4.50 9.77
N ASP A 86 19.12 3.78 8.98
CA ASP A 86 18.64 2.65 8.18
C ASP A 86 18.08 1.53 9.07
N ALA A 87 18.74 1.22 10.19
CA ALA A 87 18.25 0.25 11.16
C ALA A 87 16.94 0.69 11.83
N LEU A 88 16.83 1.96 12.22
CA LEU A 88 15.62 2.53 12.82
C LEU A 88 14.45 2.56 11.85
N ILE A 89 14.68 2.93 10.59
CA ILE A 89 13.65 2.91 9.54
C ILE A 89 13.18 1.48 9.31
N LEU A 90 14.10 0.52 9.18
CA LEU A 90 13.75 -0.88 8.96
C LEU A 90 12.94 -1.45 10.14
N LEU A 91 13.37 -1.20 11.38
CA LEU A 91 12.66 -1.66 12.57
C LEU A 91 11.30 -0.97 12.74
N GLY A 92 11.25 0.35 12.56
CA GLY A 92 10.02 1.14 12.69
C GLY A 92 8.98 0.75 11.64
N CYS A 93 9.36 0.75 10.36
CA CYS A 93 8.48 0.31 9.29
C CYS A 93 8.12 -1.19 9.45
N GLY A 94 9.09 -2.05 9.74
CA GLY A 94 8.85 -3.47 9.95
C GLY A 94 7.85 -3.74 11.07
N ALA A 95 8.01 -3.09 12.23
CA ALA A 95 7.10 -3.22 13.36
C ALA A 95 5.70 -2.68 13.03
N PHE A 96 5.62 -1.52 12.36
CA PHE A 96 4.34 -0.95 11.94
C PHE A 96 3.58 -1.89 11.00
N PHE A 97 4.24 -2.37 9.93
CA PHE A 97 3.60 -3.23 8.94
C PHE A 97 3.29 -4.64 9.49
N LEU A 98 4.11 -5.19 10.39
CA LEU A 98 3.75 -6.42 11.10
C LEU A 98 2.53 -6.21 12.00
N GLY A 99 2.47 -5.09 12.72
CA GLY A 99 1.30 -4.71 13.50
C GLY A 99 0.04 -4.61 12.64
N THR A 100 0.09 -3.86 11.55
CA THR A 100 -1.06 -3.72 10.64
C THR A 100 -1.46 -5.04 9.97
N ALA A 101 -0.51 -5.96 9.74
CA ALA A 101 -0.84 -7.30 9.25
C ALA A 101 -1.70 -8.08 10.26
N VAL A 102 -1.32 -8.09 11.54
CA VAL A 102 -2.04 -8.83 12.59
C VAL A 102 -3.39 -8.18 12.89
N TYR A 103 -3.42 -6.87 13.12
CA TYR A 103 -4.65 -6.15 13.40
C TYR A 103 -5.58 -6.13 12.17
N GLY A 104 -5.03 -5.99 10.97
CA GLY A 104 -5.77 -6.08 9.72
C GLY A 104 -6.41 -7.45 9.53
N ALA A 105 -5.68 -8.54 9.77
CA ALA A 105 -6.23 -9.89 9.72
C ALA A 105 -7.36 -10.11 10.73
N LYS A 106 -7.23 -9.59 11.96
CA LYS A 106 -8.29 -9.64 12.97
C LYS A 106 -9.53 -8.84 12.55
N ILE A 107 -9.36 -7.68 11.93
CA ILE A 107 -10.48 -6.89 11.41
C ILE A 107 -11.20 -7.64 10.30
N VAL A 108 -10.46 -8.27 9.39
CA VAL A 108 -11.02 -9.08 8.30
C VAL A 108 -11.80 -10.29 8.84
N SER A 109 -11.27 -11.00 9.84
CA SER A 109 -11.98 -12.13 10.44
C SER A 109 -13.29 -11.68 11.10
N MET A 110 -13.25 -10.58 11.87
CA MET A 110 -14.46 -9.99 12.46
C MET A 110 -15.47 -9.52 11.40
N GLN A 111 -15.02 -8.98 10.28
CA GLN A 111 -15.90 -8.58 9.16
C GLN A 111 -16.57 -9.79 8.51
N MET A 112 -15.85 -10.90 8.39
CA MET A 112 -16.36 -12.13 7.79
C MET A 112 -17.36 -12.84 8.71
N GLU A 113 -17.06 -12.92 10.02
CA GLU A 113 -17.95 -13.48 11.04
C GLU A 113 -19.27 -12.72 11.14
N ASN A 114 -19.21 -11.38 11.16
CA ASN A 114 -20.38 -10.53 11.28
C ASN A 114 -21.09 -10.25 9.95
N ARG A 115 -20.63 -10.86 8.83
CA ARG A 115 -21.14 -10.64 7.46
C ARG A 115 -21.34 -9.16 7.12
N LEU A 116 -20.38 -8.32 7.54
CA LEU A 116 -20.48 -6.88 7.33
C LEU A 116 -20.45 -6.57 5.83
N MET A 117 -21.43 -5.78 5.40
CA MET A 117 -21.54 -5.31 4.02
C MET A 117 -21.21 -3.82 3.96
N THR A 118 -20.61 -3.42 2.85
CA THR A 118 -20.47 -2.00 2.50
C THR A 118 -21.82 -1.45 2.05
N SER A 119 -21.98 -0.13 2.03
CA SER A 119 -23.22 0.50 1.53
C SER A 119 -23.52 0.19 0.06
N LEU A 120 -22.49 -0.23 -0.69
CA LEU A 120 -22.57 -0.68 -2.08
C LEU A 120 -23.03 -2.15 -2.20
N GLY A 121 -23.28 -2.84 -1.09
CA GLY A 121 -23.80 -4.20 -1.06
C GLY A 121 -22.75 -5.30 -1.24
N TYR A 122 -21.47 -4.97 -1.39
CA TYR A 122 -20.41 -5.97 -1.44
C TYR A 122 -19.77 -6.17 -0.04
N PRO A 123 -19.15 -7.35 0.21
CA PRO A 123 -18.60 -7.65 1.53
C PRO A 123 -17.43 -6.76 1.94
N SER A 124 -17.46 -6.22 3.16
CA SER A 124 -16.44 -5.29 3.67
C SER A 124 -15.05 -5.92 3.80
N TRP A 125 -14.98 -7.25 3.96
CA TRP A 125 -13.71 -7.98 4.03
C TRP A 125 -12.84 -7.80 2.79
N PHE A 126 -13.43 -7.50 1.62
CA PHE A 126 -12.66 -7.27 0.40
C PHE A 126 -11.74 -6.05 0.52
N VAL A 127 -12.22 -4.95 1.09
CA VAL A 127 -11.39 -3.76 1.36
C VAL A 127 -10.48 -4.02 2.55
N GLY A 128 -11.00 -4.71 3.57
CA GLY A 128 -10.23 -5.09 4.76
C GLY A 128 -8.98 -5.89 4.43
N LEU A 129 -9.04 -6.77 3.41
CA LEU A 129 -7.91 -7.60 2.96
C LEU A 129 -6.75 -6.80 2.38
N ALA A 130 -6.98 -5.60 1.86
CA ALA A 130 -5.92 -4.74 1.35
C ALA A 130 -4.83 -4.48 2.40
N VAL A 131 -5.24 -4.34 3.67
CA VAL A 131 -4.36 -4.04 4.81
C VAL A 131 -3.40 -5.22 5.09
N PRO A 132 -3.85 -6.44 5.43
CA PRO A 132 -2.96 -7.56 5.70
C PRO A 132 -2.19 -7.99 4.45
N VAL A 133 -2.81 -8.01 3.26
CA VAL A 133 -2.13 -8.40 2.02
C VAL A 133 -0.98 -7.44 1.71
N GLY A 134 -1.27 -6.13 1.73
CA GLY A 134 -0.27 -5.10 1.50
C GLY A 134 0.85 -5.09 2.54
N SER A 135 0.51 -5.32 3.80
CA SER A 135 1.48 -5.38 4.89
C SER A 135 2.43 -6.57 4.75
N VAL A 136 1.91 -7.75 4.38
CA VAL A 136 2.74 -8.94 4.11
C VAL A 136 3.65 -8.71 2.92
N LEU A 137 3.14 -8.15 1.81
CA LEU A 137 3.95 -7.81 0.65
C LEU A 137 5.06 -6.83 1.02
N PHE A 138 4.74 -5.78 1.77
CA PHE A 138 5.73 -4.83 2.27
C PHE A 138 6.85 -5.51 3.05
N VAL A 139 6.52 -6.40 4.01
CA VAL A 139 7.51 -7.10 4.83
C VAL A 139 8.41 -7.98 3.96
N VAL A 140 7.84 -8.71 3.00
CA VAL A 140 8.62 -9.51 2.04
C VAL A 140 9.60 -8.63 1.26
N ARG A 141 9.14 -7.50 0.72
CA ARG A 141 9.98 -6.57 -0.04
C ARG A 141 11.05 -5.89 0.82
N ALA A 142 10.74 -5.57 2.07
CA ALA A 142 11.69 -4.99 3.02
C ALA A 142 12.83 -5.98 3.33
N VAL A 143 12.49 -7.26 3.56
CA VAL A 143 13.49 -8.32 3.78
C VAL A 143 14.35 -8.54 2.54
N GLU A 144 13.75 -8.55 1.34
CA GLU A 144 14.51 -8.66 0.10
C GLU A 144 15.45 -7.45 -0.14
N ALA A 145 14.97 -6.24 0.11
CA ALA A 145 15.76 -5.02 -0.04
C ALA A 145 16.97 -5.04 0.89
N TRP A 146 16.78 -5.46 2.14
CA TRP A 146 17.86 -5.62 3.11
C TRP A 146 18.85 -6.73 2.73
N ALA A 147 18.36 -7.87 2.24
CA ALA A 147 19.21 -8.96 1.77
C ALA A 147 20.05 -8.56 0.54
N ARG A 148 19.51 -7.72 -0.35
CA ARG A 148 20.27 -7.14 -1.48
C ARG A 148 21.35 -6.17 -1.00
N HIS A 149 21.04 -5.31 -0.04
CA HIS A 149 22.02 -4.38 0.54
C HIS A 149 23.22 -5.11 1.17
N ARG A 150 23.00 -6.26 1.85
CA ARG A 150 24.08 -7.06 2.44
C ARG A 150 24.93 -7.85 1.42
N ARG A 151 24.46 -8.04 0.19
CA ARG A 151 25.21 -8.74 -0.87
C ARG A 151 26.01 -7.81 -1.77
N GLY A 152 25.76 -6.50 -1.69
CA GLY A 152 26.44 -5.46 -2.48
C GLY A 152 27.54 -4.72 -1.71
N ALA A 153 27.85 -5.14 -0.49
CA ALA A 153 28.98 -4.69 0.33
C ALA A 153 29.93 -5.88 0.54
#